data_AF-A0A7C5TAJ6-F1
#
_entry.id   AF-A0A7C5TAJ6-F1
#
_cell.length_a   1.000
_cell.length_b   1.000
_cell.length_c   1.000
_cell.angle_alpha   90.00
_cell.angle_beta   90.00
_cell.angle_gamma   90.00
#
_symmetry.space_group_name_H-M   'P 1'
#
loop_
_entity.id
_entity.type
_entity.pdbx_description
1 polymer ?
#
loop_
_entity_poly.entity_id
_entity_poly.type
_entity_poly.pdbx_seq_one_letter_code
_entity_poly.pdbx_strand_id
1 'polypeptide(L)'
;MFRNKKQNWSPYTSDMRKISIYPPVRTTETRSKLKVGDTLVVDVHDLDEKGRGIVDYKDVKLIIPNAISGARLKVKIVKITG
;
A
#
# COMPACT_ATOMS: atom_id res chain seq x y z
N MET A 1 39.57 -3.67 42.18
CA MET A 1 38.26 -3.90 42.83
C MET A 1 37.16 -3.83 41.78
N PHE A 2 36.61 -4.96 41.33
CA PHE A 2 35.53 -4.98 40.35
C PHE A 2 34.18 -5.02 41.08
N ARG A 3 33.43 -3.92 41.04
CA ARG A 3 32.10 -3.81 41.64
C ARG A 3 31.09 -4.45 40.69
N ASN A 4 30.69 -5.69 40.98
CA ASN A 4 29.61 -6.37 40.28
C ASN A 4 28.28 -5.65 40.57
N LYS A 5 27.85 -4.81 39.64
CA LYS A 5 26.54 -4.16 39.66
C LYS A 5 25.50 -5.22 39.29
N LYS A 6 24.92 -5.89 40.29
CA LYS A 6 23.79 -6.82 40.10
C LYS A 6 22.66 -6.05 39.41
N GLN A 7 22.41 -6.39 38.15
CA GLN A 7 21.34 -5.82 37.36
C GLN A 7 20.02 -6.33 37.96
N ASN A 8 19.27 -5.42 38.60
CA ASN A 8 18.01 -5.72 39.28
C ASN A 8 16.96 -6.10 38.23
N TRP A 9 16.88 -7.39 37.89
CA TRP A 9 15.83 -7.92 37.03
C TRP A 9 14.53 -7.96 37.84
N SER A 10 13.72 -6.91 37.70
CA SER A 10 12.41 -6.84 38.35
C SER A 10 11.35 -7.45 37.41
N PRO A 11 10.73 -8.59 37.79
CA PRO A 11 9.78 -9.32 36.93
C PRO A 11 8.48 -8.54 36.66
N TYR A 12 8.22 -7.48 37.44
CA TYR A 12 7.04 -6.62 37.31
C TYR A 12 7.25 -5.39 36.40
N THR A 13 8.48 -5.15 35.93
CA THR A 13 8.83 -4.12 34.94
C THR A 13 9.11 -4.70 33.56
N SER A 14 9.09 -6.04 33.43
CA SER A 14 9.15 -6.66 32.12
C SER A 14 7.81 -6.43 31.45
N ASP A 15 7.78 -5.45 30.55
CA ASP A 15 6.66 -5.18 29.66
C ASP A 15 6.43 -6.46 28.86
N MET A 16 5.51 -7.31 29.36
CA MET A 16 5.06 -8.54 28.71
C MET A 16 4.22 -8.16 27.48
N ARG A 17 4.84 -7.42 26.56
CA ARG A 17 4.33 -7.08 25.25
C ARG A 17 4.15 -8.38 24.50
N LYS A 18 2.96 -8.94 24.68
CA LYS A 18 2.20 -9.77 23.75
C LYS A 18 3.13 -10.53 22.80
N ILE A 19 3.60 -11.68 23.27
CA ILE A 19 4.11 -12.74 22.40
C ILE A 19 2.90 -13.34 21.67
N SER A 20 2.24 -12.56 20.81
CA SER A 20 1.22 -13.11 19.94
C SER A 20 1.96 -13.94 18.88
N ILE A 21 1.65 -15.24 18.83
CA ILE A 21 2.14 -16.17 17.79
C ILE A 21 1.74 -15.67 16.39
N TYR A 22 0.69 -14.86 16.32
CA TYR A 22 0.27 -14.22 15.09
C TYR A 22 1.02 -12.91 14.87
N PRO A 23 1.64 -12.73 13.69
CA PRO A 23 2.17 -11.43 13.32
C PRO A 23 1.03 -10.41 13.32
N PRO A 24 1.27 -9.17 13.76
CA PRO A 24 0.27 -8.12 13.64
C PRO A 24 -0.15 -8.02 12.17
N VAL A 25 -1.46 -8.07 11.93
CA VAL A 25 -2.02 -7.80 10.61
C VAL A 25 -1.55 -6.40 10.26
N ARG A 26 -0.62 -6.31 9.30
CA ARG A 26 -0.22 -5.03 8.73
C ARG A 26 -1.44 -4.56 7.95
N THR A 27 -2.38 -3.88 8.62
CA THR A 27 -3.31 -2.99 7.94
C THR A 27 -2.42 -2.15 7.04
N THR A 28 -2.64 -2.23 5.73
CA THR A 28 -1.90 -1.47 4.74
C THR A 28 -2.32 0.00 4.84
N GLU A 29 -2.05 0.59 6.00
CA GLU A 29 -2.08 2.02 6.21
C GLU A 29 -1.05 2.59 5.25
N THR A 30 -1.53 3.39 4.30
CA THR A 30 -0.69 4.34 3.58
C THR A 30 0.25 3.72 2.54
N ARG A 31 -0.26 2.89 1.62
CA ARG A 31 0.37 2.82 0.27
C ARG A 31 0.00 4.10 -0.49
N SER A 32 0.62 5.21 -0.11
CA SER A 32 0.51 6.49 -0.85
C SER A 32 1.15 6.41 -2.23
N LYS A 33 1.99 5.39 -2.48
CA LYS A 33 2.69 5.20 -3.74
C LYS A 33 2.19 3.93 -4.42
N LEU A 34 1.55 4.11 -5.57
CA LEU A 34 1.19 3.04 -6.49
C LEU A 34 2.44 2.23 -6.85
N LYS A 35 2.32 0.90 -6.84
CA LYS A 35 3.41 0.01 -7.23
C LYS A 35 3.04 -0.75 -8.50
N VAL A 36 4.05 -1.05 -9.31
CA VAL A 36 3.88 -1.99 -10.44
C VAL A 36 3.41 -3.33 -9.88
N GLY A 37 2.37 -3.89 -10.49
CA GLY A 37 1.72 -5.13 -10.07
C GLY A 37 0.46 -4.93 -9.22
N ASP A 38 0.22 -3.73 -8.69
CA ASP A 38 -1.01 -3.46 -7.93
C ASP A 38 -2.23 -3.51 -8.86
N THR A 39 -3.34 -3.97 -8.30
CA THR A 39 -4.63 -4.06 -9.01
C THR A 39 -5.61 -3.08 -8.40
N LEU A 40 -6.27 -2.31 -9.26
CA LEU A 40 -7.18 -1.25 -8.89
C LEU A 40 -8.51 -1.44 -9.61
N VAL A 41 -9.58 -0.97 -8.98
CA VAL A 41 -10.87 -0.82 -9.64
C VAL A 41 -11.04 0.67 -9.90
N VAL A 42 -11.26 1.02 -11.15
CA VAL A 42 -11.37 2.40 -11.61
C VAL A 42 -12.59 2.55 -12.50
N ASP A 43 -13.25 3.69 -12.36
CA ASP A 43 -14.37 4.11 -13.20
C ASP A 43 -13.82 5.03 -14.27
N VAL A 44 -13.97 4.65 -15.54
CA VAL A 44 -13.42 5.42 -16.67
C VAL A 44 -14.48 6.41 -17.15
N HIS A 45 -14.22 7.70 -16.94
CA HIS A 45 -15.14 8.75 -17.39
C HIS A 45 -14.78 9.28 -18.78
N ASP A 46 -13.49 9.39 -19.08
CA ASP A 46 -13.01 10.08 -20.28
C ASP A 46 -12.06 9.22 -21.12
N LEU A 47 -12.05 9.49 -22.43
CA LEU A 47 -11.21 8.82 -23.41
C LEU A 47 -10.40 9.85 -24.21
N ASP A 48 -9.13 9.54 -24.42
CA ASP A 48 -8.25 10.26 -25.33
C ASP A 48 -8.64 10.02 -26.81
N GLU A 49 -8.15 10.86 -27.73
CA GLU A 49 -8.42 10.77 -29.19
C GLU A 49 -8.04 9.42 -29.80
N LYS A 50 -7.15 8.69 -29.13
CA LYS A 50 -6.68 7.34 -29.52
C LYS A 50 -7.49 6.20 -28.90
N GLY A 51 -8.60 6.49 -28.21
CA GLY A 51 -9.42 5.48 -27.53
C GLY A 51 -8.78 4.93 -26.23
N ARG A 52 -7.92 5.72 -25.58
CA ARG A 52 -7.29 5.35 -24.30
C ARG A 52 -8.05 5.98 -23.15
N GLY A 53 -8.35 5.21 -22.11
CA GLY A 53 -8.98 5.72 -20.90
C GLY A 53 -8.02 6.59 -20.10
N ILE A 54 -8.48 7.78 -19.75
CA ILE A 54 -7.77 8.69 -18.86
C ILE A 54 -8.53 8.71 -17.54
N VAL A 55 -7.85 8.35 -16.46
CA VAL A 55 -8.42 8.40 -15.10
C VAL A 55 -7.42 9.06 -14.17
N ASP A 56 -7.86 10.13 -13.52
CA ASP A 56 -7.09 10.76 -12.45
C ASP A 56 -7.32 9.97 -11.15
N TYR A 57 -6.24 9.42 -10.60
CA TYR A 57 -6.28 8.66 -9.36
C TYR A 57 -5.29 9.26 -8.38
N LYS A 58 -5.83 9.96 -7.36
CA LYS A 58 -5.03 10.76 -6.41
C LYS A 58 -4.20 11.80 -7.19
N ASP A 59 -2.87 11.75 -7.08
CA ASP A 59 -1.93 12.68 -7.73
C ASP A 59 -1.29 12.11 -9.00
N VAL A 60 -1.84 11.02 -9.56
CA VAL A 60 -1.32 10.44 -10.80
C VAL A 60 -2.41 10.28 -11.85
N LYS A 61 -1.98 10.37 -13.10
CA LYS A 61 -2.81 10.09 -14.27
C LYS A 61 -2.60 8.65 -14.71
N LEU A 62 -3.67 7.86 -14.69
CA LEU A 62 -3.69 6.50 -15.21
C LEU A 62 -4.09 6.54 -16.68
N ILE A 63 -3.29 5.88 -17.52
CA ILE A 63 -3.58 5.69 -18.94
C ILE A 63 -3.90 4.22 -19.16
N ILE A 64 -5.15 3.93 -19.53
CA ILE A 64 -5.67 2.58 -19.67
C ILE A 64 -5.90 2.31 -21.17
N PRO A 65 -5.15 1.39 -21.80
CA PRO A 65 -5.38 1.04 -23.20
C PRO A 65 -6.71 0.31 -23.35
N ASN A 66 -7.40 0.52 -24.47
CA ASN A 66 -8.68 -0.12 -24.81
C ASN A 66 -9.75 0.02 -23.71
N ALA A 67 -9.86 1.21 -23.12
CA ALA A 67 -10.89 1.49 -22.13
C ALA A 67 -12.21 1.86 -22.80
N ILE A 68 -13.31 1.59 -22.11
CA ILE A 68 -14.67 1.98 -22.53
C ILE A 68 -15.14 3.08 -21.58
N SER A 69 -15.58 4.22 -22.13
CA SER A 69 -16.16 5.30 -21.32
C SER A 69 -17.42 4.80 -20.60
N GLY A 70 -17.56 5.15 -19.32
CA GLY A 70 -18.65 4.72 -18.44
C GLY A 70 -18.48 3.32 -17.86
N ALA A 71 -17.40 2.60 -18.18
CA ALA A 71 -17.18 1.26 -17.65
C ALA A 71 -16.37 1.28 -16.35
N ARG A 72 -16.73 0.37 -15.44
CA ARG A 72 -15.97 0.05 -14.23
C ARG A 72 -15.03 -1.10 -14.50
N LEU A 73 -13.73 -0.83 -14.51
CA LEU A 73 -12.71 -1.80 -14.91
C LEU A 73 -11.76 -2.14 -13.75
N LYS A 74 -11.36 -3.41 -13.70
CA LYS A 74 -10.29 -3.88 -12.82
C LYS A 74 -8.98 -3.90 -13.60
N VAL A 75 -8.07 -2.99 -13.29
CA VAL A 75 -6.82 -2.76 -14.02
C VAL A 75 -5.60 -3.12 -13.18
N LYS A 76 -4.57 -3.65 -13.83
CA LYS A 76 -3.27 -3.94 -13.23
C LYS A 76 -2.24 -2.91 -13.69
N ILE A 77 -1.49 -2.35 -12.75
CA ILE A 77 -0.42 -1.41 -13.07
C ILE A 77 0.76 -2.19 -13.66
N VAL A 78 1.03 -1.99 -14.95
CA VAL A 78 2.14 -2.65 -15.65
C VAL A 78 3.42 -1.81 -15.57
N LYS A 79 3.29 -0.49 -15.62
CA LYS A 79 4.42 0.43 -15.67
C LYS A 79 4.04 1.75 -15.02
N ILE A 80 5.01 2.38 -14.36
CA ILE A 80 4.92 3.75 -13.85
C ILE A 80 6.05 4.52 -14.53
N THR A 81 5.69 5.61 -15.20
CA THR A 81 6.64 6.54 -15.84
C THR A 81 6.46 7.88 -15.13
N GLY A 82 7.56 8.49 -14.70
CA GLY A 82 7.59 9.77 -14.01
C GLY A 82 8.73 10.64 -14.51
#